data_AF-A0A8J6BF45-F1
#
_entry.id   AF-A0A8J6BF45-F1
#
_cell.length_a   1.000
_cell.length_b   1.000
_cell.length_c   1.000
_cell.angle_alpha   90.00
_cell.angle_beta   90.00
_cell.angle_gamma   90.00
#
_symmetry.space_group_name_H-M   'P 1'
#
loop_
_entity.id
_entity.type
_entity.pdbx_description
1 polymer ?
#
loop_
_entity_poly.entity_id
_entity_poly.type
_entity_poly.pdbx_seq_one_letter_code
_entity_poly.pdbx_strand_id
1 'polypeptide(L)'
;MDLQLPSSDQVMDAAQATLCDTFQRDFLCCRRVGSLLWKELEHQLTLQPSFALSILQKTINHPACQKYPPSLQYRRLFLSELIKKHERTGAEPLDDLYSALAEVLNSEDTAVCYKSYCLPTGDLVTLSENVAIISEGTTGLVTWEAALFLAEWAIENNDIFNNR
;
A
#
# COMPACT_ATOMS: atom_id res chain seq x y z
N MET A 1 -38.31 25.82 4.25
CA MET A 1 -37.61 24.74 4.97
C MET A 1 -37.30 23.70 3.93
N ASP A 2 -36.19 23.89 3.23
CA ASP A 2 -35.68 22.92 2.26
C ASP A 2 -35.12 21.72 3.03
N LEU A 3 -35.78 20.58 2.89
CA LEU A 3 -35.27 19.28 3.29
C LEU A 3 -34.15 18.92 2.30
N GLN A 4 -32.94 19.36 2.61
CA GLN A 4 -31.73 18.88 1.97
C GLN A 4 -31.64 17.38 2.23
N LEU A 5 -31.94 16.57 1.21
CA LEU A 5 -31.61 15.15 1.19
C LEU A 5 -30.08 15.01 1.40
N PRO A 6 -29.62 14.00 2.15
CA PRO A 6 -28.20 13.76 2.27
C PRO A 6 -27.65 13.44 0.88
N SER A 7 -26.57 14.16 0.51
CA SER A 7 -25.75 13.90 -0.66
C SER A 7 -25.43 12.39 -0.74
N SER A 8 -25.44 11.84 -1.96
CA SER A 8 -25.19 10.43 -2.28
C SER A 8 -23.73 9.98 -2.02
N ASP A 9 -23.10 10.51 -0.97
CA ASP A 9 -21.74 10.20 -0.57
C ASP A 9 -21.67 8.80 0.07
N GLN A 10 -21.20 7.87 -0.76
CA GLN A 10 -20.23 6.83 -0.42
C GLN A 10 -20.61 5.83 0.69
N VAL A 11 -21.57 4.96 0.41
CA VAL A 11 -21.52 3.62 0.99
C VAL A 11 -20.50 2.83 0.17
N MET A 12 -19.28 2.70 0.67
CA MET A 12 -18.26 1.83 0.07
C MET A 12 -18.74 0.39 0.14
N ASP A 13 -18.88 -0.26 -1.01
CA ASP A 13 -19.32 -1.64 -1.09
C ASP A 13 -18.30 -2.59 -0.42
N ALA A 14 -18.76 -3.73 0.08
CA ALA A 14 -17.92 -4.73 0.74
C ALA A 14 -16.78 -5.21 -0.18
N ALA A 15 -17.03 -5.32 -1.49
CA ALA A 15 -16.00 -5.66 -2.47
C ALA A 15 -14.96 -4.54 -2.62
N GLN A 16 -15.38 -3.28 -2.65
CA GLN A 16 -14.50 -2.12 -2.71
C GLN A 16 -13.64 -1.99 -1.45
N ALA A 17 -14.23 -2.19 -0.27
CA ALA A 17 -13.50 -2.20 0.99
C ALA A 17 -12.43 -3.31 1.02
N THR A 18 -12.78 -4.52 0.59
CA THR A 18 -11.85 -5.65 0.50
C THR A 18 -10.70 -5.36 -0.46
N LEU A 19 -10.97 -4.72 -1.60
CA LEU A 19 -9.95 -4.34 -2.57
C LEU A 19 -8.99 -3.29 -1.97
N CYS A 20 -9.54 -2.24 -1.33
CA CYS A 20 -8.78 -1.23 -0.61
C CYS A 20 -7.85 -1.85 0.45
N ASP A 21 -8.36 -2.76 1.28
CA ASP A 21 -7.59 -3.40 2.34
C ASP A 21 -6.51 -4.34 1.78
N THR A 22 -6.78 -4.98 0.63
CA THR A 22 -5.78 -5.78 -0.09
C THR A 22 -4.66 -4.90 -0.63
N PHE A 23 -5.00 -3.77 -1.28
CA PHE A 23 -4.01 -2.79 -1.74
C PHE A 23 -3.20 -2.19 -0.59
N GLN A 24 -3.84 -1.84 0.53
CA GLN A 24 -3.17 -1.36 1.73
C GLN A 24 -2.12 -2.37 2.19
N ARG A 25 -2.52 -3.63 2.40
CA ARG A 25 -1.64 -4.69 2.91
C ARG A 25 -0.47 -4.95 1.98
N ASP A 26 -0.76 -5.14 0.69
CA ASP A 26 0.25 -5.45 -0.32
C ASP A 26 1.20 -4.28 -0.54
N PHE A 27 0.71 -3.04 -0.49
CA PHE A 27 1.54 -1.85 -0.61
C PHE A 27 2.46 -1.68 0.59
N LEU A 28 1.91 -1.78 1.82
CA LEU A 28 2.67 -1.56 3.05
C LEU A 28 3.77 -2.60 3.24
N CYS A 29 3.57 -3.85 2.80
CA CYS A 29 4.60 -4.89 2.84
C CYS A 29 5.56 -4.86 1.64
N CYS A 30 5.45 -3.85 0.76
CA CYS A 30 6.23 -3.72 -0.47
C CYS A 30 6.11 -4.90 -1.43
N ARG A 31 4.91 -5.50 -1.57
CA ARG A 31 4.66 -6.56 -2.55
C ARG A 31 4.96 -6.03 -3.95
N ARG A 32 5.56 -6.86 -4.82
CA ARG A 32 5.97 -6.44 -6.17
C ARG A 32 4.83 -5.73 -6.90
N VAL A 33 5.08 -4.50 -7.38
CA VAL A 33 4.05 -3.65 -8.01
C VAL A 33 3.32 -4.41 -9.11
N GLY A 34 4.02 -5.15 -9.98
CA GLY A 34 3.38 -5.93 -11.05
C GLY A 34 2.49 -7.11 -10.60
N SER A 35 2.49 -7.48 -9.31
CA SER A 35 1.69 -8.58 -8.75
C SER A 35 0.45 -8.13 -7.98
N LEU A 36 0.22 -6.81 -7.89
CA LEU A 36 -0.98 -6.26 -7.28
C LEU A 36 -2.23 -6.55 -8.14
N LEU A 37 -3.40 -6.45 -7.53
CA LEU A 37 -4.72 -6.68 -8.15
C LEU A 37 -5.12 -5.54 -9.10
N TRP A 38 -4.26 -5.23 -10.06
CA TRP A 38 -4.45 -4.13 -11.02
C TRP A 38 -5.64 -4.35 -11.94
N LYS A 39 -5.96 -5.60 -12.30
CA LYS A 39 -7.08 -5.91 -13.19
C LYS A 39 -8.41 -5.60 -12.52
N GLU A 40 -8.54 -6.02 -11.27
CA GLU A 40 -9.70 -5.73 -10.43
C GLU A 40 -9.83 -4.24 -10.18
N LEU A 41 -8.70 -3.54 -9.94
CA LEU A 41 -8.71 -2.10 -9.81
C LEU A 41 -9.14 -1.40 -11.10
N GLU A 42 -8.62 -1.77 -12.27
CA GLU A 42 -9.02 -1.18 -13.56
C GLU A 42 -10.53 -1.32 -13.81
N HIS A 43 -11.10 -2.48 -13.47
CA HIS A 43 -12.54 -2.69 -13.55
C HIS A 43 -13.30 -1.71 -12.65
N GLN A 44 -12.86 -1.56 -11.39
CA GLN A 44 -13.48 -0.60 -10.45
C GLN A 44 -13.31 0.84 -10.90
N LEU A 45 -12.15 1.23 -11.43
CA LEU A 45 -11.90 2.58 -11.95
C LEU A 45 -12.76 2.89 -13.18
N THR A 46 -13.08 1.88 -13.99
CA THR A 46 -14.01 2.06 -15.13
C THR A 46 -15.42 2.39 -14.66
N LEU A 47 -15.85 1.82 -13.54
CA LEU A 47 -17.16 2.09 -12.93
C LEU A 47 -17.15 3.41 -12.14
N GLN A 48 -16.06 3.68 -11.42
CA GLN A 48 -15.90 4.81 -10.52
C GLN A 48 -14.44 5.30 -10.54
N PRO A 49 -14.08 6.24 -11.43
CA PRO A 49 -12.71 6.73 -11.54
C PRO A 49 -12.17 7.36 -10.25
N SER A 50 -13.05 7.99 -9.45
CA SER A 50 -12.68 8.58 -8.16
C SER A 50 -12.22 7.56 -7.11
N PHE A 51 -12.45 6.25 -7.33
CA PHE A 51 -11.98 5.19 -6.45
C PHE A 51 -10.44 5.13 -6.35
N ALA A 52 -9.71 5.71 -7.32
CA ALA A 52 -8.27 5.90 -7.21
C ALA A 52 -7.86 6.69 -5.96
N LEU A 53 -8.69 7.64 -5.51
CA LEU A 53 -8.45 8.40 -4.28
C LEU A 53 -8.57 7.51 -3.04
N SER A 54 -9.50 6.56 -3.02
CA SER A 54 -9.63 5.59 -1.93
C SER A 54 -8.37 4.71 -1.82
N ILE A 55 -7.83 4.27 -2.96
CA ILE A 55 -6.55 3.54 -3.00
C ILE A 55 -5.40 4.43 -2.51
N LEU A 56 -5.32 5.69 -2.95
CA LEU A 56 -4.30 6.64 -2.51
C LEU A 56 -4.34 6.83 -0.98
N GLN A 57 -5.54 6.99 -0.41
CA GLN A 57 -5.74 7.15 1.03
C GLN A 57 -5.30 5.92 1.84
N LYS A 58 -5.57 4.73 1.30
CA LYS A 58 -5.22 3.45 1.93
C LYS A 58 -3.75 3.05 1.76
N THR A 59 -2.98 3.78 0.94
CA THR A 59 -1.59 3.44 0.60
C THR A 59 -0.62 4.58 0.96
N ILE A 60 -0.36 5.49 0.02
CA ILE A 60 0.64 6.56 0.16
C ILE A 60 0.28 7.51 1.31
N ASN A 61 -1.01 7.84 1.46
CA ASN A 61 -1.47 8.75 2.50
C ASN A 61 -1.80 8.03 3.81
N HIS A 62 -1.61 6.71 3.87
CA HIS A 62 -1.86 5.95 5.09
C HIS A 62 -0.89 6.38 6.21
N PRO A 63 -1.35 6.57 7.47
CA PRO A 63 -0.50 7.04 8.57
C PRO A 63 0.78 6.21 8.78
N ALA A 64 0.69 4.89 8.58
CA ALA A 64 1.86 4.02 8.67
C ALA A 64 2.89 4.31 7.56
N CYS A 65 2.46 4.62 6.34
CA CYS A 65 3.35 5.00 5.24
C CYS A 65 3.99 6.38 5.49
N GLN A 66 3.24 7.31 6.06
CA GLN A 66 3.76 8.64 6.40
C GLN A 66 4.82 8.57 7.50
N LYS A 67 4.63 7.70 8.50
CA LYS A 67 5.58 7.51 9.60
C LYS A 67 6.76 6.61 9.23
N TYR A 68 6.50 5.56 8.46
CA TYR A 68 7.44 4.50 8.10
C TYR A 68 7.30 4.19 6.60
N PRO A 69 7.86 5.03 5.73
CA PRO A 69 7.61 4.93 4.29
C PRO A 69 8.30 3.71 3.65
N PRO A 70 7.62 3.01 2.72
CA PRO A 70 8.28 2.18 1.72
C PRO A 70 9.36 2.95 0.95
N SER A 71 10.24 2.20 0.27
CA SER A 71 11.35 2.80 -0.47
C SER A 71 10.85 3.84 -1.49
N LEU A 72 11.67 4.87 -1.72
CA LEU A 72 11.35 5.95 -2.65
C LEU A 72 11.00 5.39 -4.04
N GLN A 73 11.81 4.45 -4.53
CA GLN A 73 11.58 3.78 -5.81
C GLN A 73 10.25 3.03 -5.83
N TYR A 74 9.90 2.32 -4.76
CA TYR A 74 8.63 1.57 -4.69
C TYR A 74 7.42 2.50 -4.75
N ARG A 75 7.43 3.58 -3.94
CA ARG A 75 6.35 4.60 -3.94
C ARG A 75 6.17 5.25 -5.30
N ARG A 76 7.29 5.61 -5.98
CA ARG A 76 7.27 6.17 -7.34
C ARG A 76 6.65 5.23 -8.35
N LEU A 77 7.07 3.96 -8.35
CA LEU A 77 6.54 2.94 -9.26
C LEU A 77 5.06 2.70 -9.03
N PHE A 78 4.64 2.58 -7.76
CA PHE A 78 3.24 2.40 -7.39
C PHE A 78 2.36 3.55 -7.88
N LEU A 79 2.72 4.81 -7.55
CA LEU A 79 1.96 5.99 -7.97
C LEU A 79 1.92 6.13 -9.49
N SER A 80 3.05 5.89 -10.17
CA SER A 80 3.11 5.96 -11.63
C SER A 80 2.17 4.94 -12.28
N GLU A 81 2.09 3.72 -11.74
CA GLU A 81 1.13 2.74 -12.23
C GLU A 81 -0.31 3.12 -11.88
N LEU A 82 -0.61 3.56 -10.66
CA LEU A 82 -1.95 4.00 -10.28
C LEU A 82 -2.47 5.12 -11.19
N ILE A 83 -1.64 6.13 -11.47
CA ILE A 83 -1.96 7.22 -12.39
C ILE A 83 -2.23 6.68 -13.80
N LYS A 84 -1.35 5.84 -14.36
CA LYS A 84 -1.58 5.22 -15.67
C LYS A 84 -2.87 4.40 -15.74
N LYS A 85 -3.25 3.75 -14.63
CA LYS A 85 -4.48 2.96 -14.54
C LYS A 85 -5.71 3.86 -14.53
N HIS A 86 -5.66 4.97 -13.81
CA HIS A 86 -6.68 6.02 -13.84
C HIS A 86 -6.81 6.68 -15.20
N GLU A 87 -5.71 7.11 -15.81
CA GLU A 87 -5.68 7.78 -17.13
C GLU A 87 -6.29 6.91 -18.25
N ARG A 88 -6.13 5.59 -18.18
CA ARG A 88 -6.74 4.65 -19.13
C ARG A 88 -8.28 4.67 -19.13
N THR A 89 -8.90 5.13 -18.05
CA THR A 89 -10.37 5.30 -17.99
C THR A 89 -10.87 6.45 -18.86
N GLY A 90 -9.98 7.38 -19.26
CA GLY A 90 -10.35 8.61 -19.96
C GLY A 90 -11.08 9.64 -19.09
N ALA A 91 -11.17 9.40 -17.77
CA ALA A 91 -11.72 10.36 -16.83
C ALA A 91 -10.81 11.59 -16.64
N GLU A 92 -11.36 12.63 -16.02
CA GLU A 92 -10.59 13.82 -15.67
C GLU A 92 -9.40 13.46 -14.76
N PRO A 93 -8.21 14.07 -14.99
CA PRO A 93 -7.07 13.91 -14.10
C PRO A 93 -7.41 14.28 -12.65
N LEU A 94 -6.91 13.48 -11.70
CA LEU A 94 -7.09 13.74 -10.27
C LEU A 94 -5.83 14.41 -9.71
N ASP A 95 -5.95 15.69 -9.37
CA ASP A 95 -4.83 16.53 -8.87
C ASP A 95 -4.13 15.92 -7.65
N ASP A 96 -4.87 15.24 -6.77
CA ASP A 96 -4.30 14.55 -5.60
C ASP A 96 -3.27 13.48 -5.97
N LEU A 97 -3.46 12.76 -7.09
CA LEU A 97 -2.52 11.73 -7.53
C LEU A 97 -1.20 12.35 -7.98
N TYR A 98 -1.25 13.46 -8.73
CA TYR A 98 -0.07 14.16 -9.20
C TYR A 98 0.63 14.92 -8.08
N SER A 99 -0.13 15.47 -7.12
CA SER A 99 0.41 16.10 -5.92
C SER A 99 1.19 15.09 -5.08
N ALA A 100 0.60 13.91 -4.82
CA ALA A 100 1.29 12.82 -4.15
C ALA A 100 2.55 12.36 -4.91
N LEU A 101 2.49 12.28 -6.24
CA LEU A 101 3.67 11.94 -7.05
C LEU A 101 4.76 13.01 -6.94
N ALA A 102 4.39 14.30 -6.97
CA ALA A 102 5.33 15.41 -6.83
C ALA A 102 6.02 15.39 -5.46
N GLU A 103 5.28 15.16 -4.38
CA GLU A 103 5.83 14.99 -3.03
C GLU A 103 6.83 13.84 -2.96
N VAL A 104 6.48 12.70 -3.55
CA VAL A 104 7.39 11.56 -3.63
C VAL A 104 8.63 11.91 -4.47
N LEU A 105 8.50 12.60 -5.59
CA LEU A 105 9.65 13.01 -6.42
C LEU A 105 10.56 14.04 -5.73
N ASN A 106 10.01 14.86 -4.84
CA ASN A 106 10.76 15.84 -4.05
C ASN A 106 11.37 15.25 -2.78
N SER A 107 11.08 13.99 -2.45
CA SER A 107 11.65 13.29 -1.31
C SER A 107 13.08 12.85 -1.58
N GLU A 108 13.94 12.90 -0.56
CA GLU A 108 15.30 12.39 -0.65
C GLU A 108 15.33 10.86 -0.64
N ASP A 109 16.29 10.28 -1.36
CA ASP A 109 16.52 8.84 -1.34
C ASP A 109 17.33 8.46 -0.09
N THR A 110 16.83 7.49 0.66
CA THR A 110 17.42 7.05 1.93
C THR A 110 17.93 5.63 1.81
N ALA A 111 19.05 5.33 2.48
CA ALA A 111 19.60 3.96 2.50
C ALA A 111 18.66 2.94 3.19
N VAL A 112 17.72 3.44 3.99
CA VAL A 112 16.74 2.66 4.76
C VAL A 112 15.34 2.90 4.21
N CYS A 113 14.52 1.86 4.21
CA CYS A 113 13.08 1.92 3.98
C CYS A 113 12.33 1.01 4.95
N TYR A 114 11.01 1.04 4.90
CA TYR A 114 10.19 0.29 5.84
C TYR A 114 9.19 -0.62 5.12
N LYS A 115 8.97 -1.80 5.71
CA LYS A 115 7.87 -2.70 5.36
C LYS A 115 6.98 -2.88 6.56
N SER A 116 5.68 -2.67 6.39
CA SER A 116 4.69 -2.86 7.44
C SER A 116 3.77 -4.02 7.09
N TYR A 117 3.68 -5.00 7.98
CA TYR A 117 2.86 -6.20 7.82
C TYR A 117 1.62 -6.09 8.71
N CYS A 118 0.43 -6.21 8.11
CA CYS A 118 -0.83 -6.26 8.85
C CYS A 118 -1.02 -7.64 9.47
N LEU A 119 -1.14 -7.70 10.79
CA LEU A 119 -1.48 -8.91 11.52
C LEU A 119 -2.99 -9.19 11.46
N PRO A 120 -3.43 -10.45 11.67
CA PRO A 120 -4.84 -10.79 11.77
C PRO A 120 -5.60 -10.06 12.89
N THR A 121 -4.88 -9.59 13.92
CA THR A 121 -5.43 -8.77 15.01
C THR A 121 -5.77 -7.35 14.59
N GLY A 122 -5.31 -6.91 13.42
CA GLY A 122 -5.39 -5.53 12.95
C GLY A 122 -4.16 -4.68 13.28
N ASP A 123 -3.23 -5.21 14.08
CA ASP A 123 -1.98 -4.52 14.41
C ASP A 123 -1.00 -4.50 13.24
N LEU A 124 -0.07 -3.55 13.26
CA LEU A 124 1.00 -3.43 12.27
C LEU A 124 2.36 -3.76 12.89
N VAL A 125 3.08 -4.67 12.25
CA VAL A 125 4.51 -4.92 12.52
C VAL A 125 5.33 -4.23 11.44
N THR A 126 6.10 -3.22 11.82
CA THR A 126 6.95 -2.47 10.89
C THR A 126 8.41 -2.83 11.06
N LEU A 127 9.05 -3.25 9.96
CA LEU A 127 10.48 -3.55 9.89
C LEU A 127 11.21 -2.43 9.15
N SER A 128 12.37 -2.05 9.67
CA SER A 128 13.34 -1.19 9.00
C SER A 128 14.28 -2.06 8.18
N GLU A 129 14.40 -1.80 6.89
CA GLU A 129 15.22 -2.56 5.94
C GLU A 129 16.18 -1.66 5.17
N ASN A 130 17.33 -2.21 4.75
CA ASN A 130 18.18 -1.53 3.79
C ASN A 130 17.57 -1.62 2.38
N VAL A 131 17.64 -0.52 1.63
CA VAL A 131 17.19 -0.50 0.23
C VAL A 131 18.10 -1.37 -0.64
N ALA A 132 19.40 -1.40 -0.35
CA ALA A 132 20.37 -2.20 -1.08
C ALA A 132 20.49 -3.61 -0.47
N ILE A 133 20.37 -4.64 -1.33
CA ILE A 133 20.59 -6.05 -0.97
C ILE A 133 22.06 -6.31 -0.62
N ILE A 134 23.00 -5.50 -1.10
CA ILE A 134 24.40 -5.52 -0.69
C ILE A 134 24.77 -4.11 -0.26
N SER A 135 25.18 -3.95 1.00
CA SER A 135 25.67 -2.70 1.54
C SER A 135 26.99 -2.97 2.27
N GLU A 136 27.99 -2.12 2.03
CA GLU A 136 29.27 -2.16 2.75
C GLU A 136 29.98 -3.54 2.73
N GLY A 137 29.78 -4.32 1.66
CA GLY A 137 30.42 -5.64 1.51
C GLY A 137 29.70 -6.80 2.22
N THR A 138 28.51 -6.57 2.79
CA THR A 138 27.65 -7.61 3.37
C THR A 138 26.25 -7.56 2.78
N THR A 139 25.45 -8.62 2.94
CA THR A 139 24.05 -8.59 2.53
C THR A 139 23.30 -7.58 3.39
N GLY A 140 22.56 -6.66 2.77
CA GLY A 140 21.74 -5.68 3.46
C GLY A 140 20.67 -6.33 4.34
N LEU A 141 20.21 -5.58 5.34
CA LEU A 141 19.12 -5.99 6.23
C LEU A 141 17.80 -6.02 5.46
N VAL A 142 17.49 -7.15 4.83
CA VAL A 142 16.25 -7.39 4.09
C VAL A 142 15.53 -8.62 4.64
N THR A 143 14.21 -8.59 4.71
CA THR A 143 13.42 -9.76 5.09
C THR A 143 13.48 -10.80 3.98
N TRP A 144 13.92 -12.00 4.32
CA TRP A 144 13.97 -13.15 3.42
C TRP A 144 12.62 -13.85 3.37
N GLU A 145 12.28 -14.44 2.22
CA GLU A 145 11.02 -15.16 2.03
C GLU A 145 10.84 -16.30 3.04
N ALA A 146 11.92 -17.02 3.38
CA ALA A 146 11.89 -18.06 4.40
C ALA A 146 11.51 -17.54 5.81
N ALA A 147 11.88 -16.29 6.14
CA ALA A 147 11.51 -15.68 7.42
C ALA A 147 10.01 -15.36 7.47
N LEU A 148 9.41 -14.98 6.33
CA LEU A 148 7.96 -14.79 6.22
C LEU A 148 7.22 -16.11 6.43
N PHE A 149 7.64 -17.19 5.76
CA PHE A 149 7.06 -18.52 5.97
C PHE A 149 7.19 -18.99 7.42
N LEU A 150 8.33 -18.74 8.07
CA LEU A 150 8.51 -19.08 9.48
C LEU A 150 7.57 -18.27 10.37
N ALA A 151 7.37 -16.98 10.08
CA ALA A 151 6.47 -16.13 10.84
C ALA A 151 5.00 -16.57 10.70
N GLU A 152 4.56 -16.89 9.47
CA GLU A 152 3.24 -17.45 9.20
C GLU A 152 3.04 -18.77 9.96
N TRP A 153 4.01 -19.69 9.88
CA TRP A 153 3.98 -20.94 10.63
C TRP A 153 3.92 -20.70 12.14
N ALA A 154 4.68 -19.75 12.68
CA ALA A 154 4.66 -19.45 14.11
C ALA A 154 3.30 -18.90 14.57
N ILE A 155 2.64 -18.08 13.75
CA ILE A 155 1.29 -17.58 14.01
C ILE A 155 0.27 -18.72 13.96
N GLU A 156 0.44 -19.71 13.09
CA GLU A 156 -0.45 -20.88 13.06
C GLU A 156 -0.22 -21.84 14.23
N ASN A 157 0.96 -21.82 14.84
CA ASN A 157 1.38 -22.73 15.91
C ASN A 157 1.69 -21.96 17.22
N ASN A 158 0.87 -20.96 17.55
CA ASN A 158 1.06 -20.09 18.73
C ASN A 158 1.15 -20.86 20.05
N ASP A 159 0.51 -22.03 20.16
CA ASP A 159 0.51 -22.89 21.33
C ASP A 159 1.93 -23.36 21.72
N ILE A 160 2.83 -23.51 20.75
CA ILE A 160 4.25 -23.88 20.97
C ILE A 160 5.02 -22.77 21.72
N PHE A 161 4.56 -21.52 21.58
CA PHE A 161 5.22 -20.33 22.12
C PHE A 161 4.56 -19.80 23.39
N ASN A 162 3.42 -20.35 23.81
CA ASN A 162 2.77 -19.97 25.05
C ASN A 162 3.67 -20.31 26.26
N ASN A 163 3.85 -19.35 27.18
CA ASN A 163 4.65 -19.44 28.42
C ASN A 163 6.18 -19.53 28.23
N ARG A 164 6.74 -18.85 27.23
CA ARG A 164 8.19 -18.68 27.05
C ARG A 164 8.64 -17.24 27.30
#